data_AF-A0A6H1P8C3-F1
#
_entry.id   AF-A0A6H1P8C3-F1
#
_cell.length_a   1.000
_cell.length_b   1.000
_cell.length_c   1.000
_cell.angle_alpha   90.00
_cell.angle_beta   90.00
_cell.angle_gamma   90.00
#
_symmetry.space_group_name_H-M   'P 1'
#
loop_
_entity.id
_entity.type
_entity.pdbx_description
1 polymer ?
#
loop_
_entity_poly.entity_id
_entity_poly.type
_entity_poly.pdbx_seq_one_letter_code
_entity_poly.pdbx_strand_id
1 'polypeptide(L)' 'MKVYVHDKGIILVGKGWEILQKLKEYNKDYFTVSEWIEKVNQK' A
#
# COMPACT_ATOMS: atom_id res chain seq x y z
N MET A 1 9.06 -8.75 -1.17
CA MET A 1 7.72 -8.25 -0.80
C MET A 1 6.89 -7.98 -2.06
N LYS A 2 5.62 -8.40 -2.07
CA LYS A 2 4.64 -8.21 -3.15
C LYS A 2 3.46 -7.38 -2.63
N VAL A 3 2.97 -6.44 -3.43
CA VAL A 3 1.81 -5.60 -3.10
C VAL A 3 0.71 -5.92 -4.11
N TYR A 4 -0.47 -6.28 -3.62
CA TYR A 4 -1.68 -6.44 -4.44
C TYR A 4 -2.67 -5.35 -4.03
N VAL A 5 -3.04 -4.52 -4.98
CA VAL A 5 -4.04 -3.46 -4.78
C VAL A 5 -5.34 -3.95 -5.39
N HIS A 6 -6.39 -3.93 -4.58
CA HIS A 6 -7.77 -4.23 -4.97
C HIS A 6 -8.62 -2.98 -4.73
N ASP A 7 -9.80 -2.92 -5.36
CA ASP A 7 -10.70 -1.76 -5.25
C ASP A 7 -11.16 -1.46 -3.81
N LYS A 8 -11.11 -2.45 -2.92
CA LYS A 8 -11.57 -2.32 -1.53
C LYS A 8 -10.44 -2.42 -0.50
N GLY A 9 -9.19 -2.59 -0.91
CA GLY A 9 -8.10 -2.83 0.05
C GLY A 9 -6.78 -3.20 -0.59
N ILE A 10 -5.78 -3.39 0.27
CA ILE A 10 -4.39 -3.63 -0.14
C ILE A 10 -3.86 -4.84 0.63
N ILE A 11 -3.21 -5.75 -0.09
CA ILE A 11 -2.61 -6.96 0.47
C ILE A 11 -1.09 -6.87 0.29
N LEU A 12 -0.37 -6.91 1.41
CA LEU A 12 1.09 -6.88 1.47
C LEU A 12 1.59 -8.27 1.86
N VAL A 13 2.40 -8.90 0.99
CA VAL A 13 2.96 -10.24 1.24
C VAL A 13 4.48 -10.16 1.27
N GLY A 14 5.10 -10.49 2.42
CA GLY A 14 6.55 -10.43 2.59
C GLY A 14 6.98 -10.71 4.03
N LYS A 15 8.26 -10.45 4.34
CA LYS A 15 8.76 -10.52 5.71
C LYS A 15 8.15 -9.38 6.53
N GLY A 16 7.86 -9.62 7.81
CA GLY A 16 7.20 -8.62 8.66
C GLY A 16 7.89 -7.26 8.69
N TRP A 17 9.23 -7.23 8.73
CA TRP A 17 9.99 -5.99 8.70
C TRP A 17 9.91 -5.26 7.34
N GLU A 18 9.84 -6.00 6.23
CA GLU A 18 9.69 -5.41 4.89
C GLU A 18 8.32 -4.72 4.77
N ILE A 19 7.28 -5.35 5.32
CA ILE A 19 5.93 -4.79 5.35
C ILE A 19 5.92 -3.51 6.18
N LEU A 20 6.54 -3.51 7.36
CA LEU A 20 6.64 -2.33 8.22
C LEU A 20 7.39 -1.18 7.55
N GLN A 21 8.52 -1.46 6.89
CA GLN A 21 9.25 -0.44 6.16
C GLN A 21 8.39 0.13 5.03
N LYS A 22 7.68 -0.72 4.30
CA LYS A 22 6.87 -0.29 3.16
C LYS A 22 5.67 0.56 3.58
N LEU A 23 5.02 0.22 4.68
CA LEU A 23 3.95 1.04 5.27
C LEU A 23 4.47 2.42 5.68
N LYS A 24 5.70 2.52 6.22
CA LYS A 24 6.32 3.81 6.55
C LYS A 24 6.64 4.65 5.32
N GLU A 25 7.05 4.02 4.22
CA GLU A 25 7.26 4.71 2.95
C GLU A 25 5.93 5.27 2.43
N TYR A 26 4.90 4.44 2.34
CA TYR A 26 3.60 4.86 1.79
C TYR A 26 2.85 5.87 2.65
N ASN A 27 3.08 5.90 3.97
CA ASN A 27 2.53 6.94 4.84
C ASN A 27 3.04 8.36 4.50
N LYS A 28 4.15 8.48 3.75
CA LYS A 28 4.61 9.79 3.26
C LYS A 28 3.86 10.23 2.00
N ASP A 29 3.44 9.27 1.19
CA ASP A 29 2.84 9.51 -0.13
C ASP A 29 1.30 9.52 -0.08
N TYR A 30 0.70 8.84 0.90
CA TYR A 30 -0.74 8.66 1.04
C TYR A 30 -1.17 8.84 2.49
N PHE A 31 -2.16 9.69 2.74
CA PHE A 31 -2.69 9.91 4.09
C PHE A 31 -3.69 8.82 4.49
N THR A 32 -4.41 8.27 3.51
CA THR A 32 -5.40 7.21 3.72
C THR A 32 -5.21 6.04 2.77
N VAL A 33 -5.71 4.87 3.18
CA VAL A 33 -5.73 3.68 2.31
C VAL A 33 -6.61 3.91 1.08
N SER A 34 -7.71 4.68 1.20
CA SER A 34 -8.57 5.03 0.07
C SER A 34 -7.83 5.85 -0.99
N GLU A 35 -7.11 6.89 -0.56
CA GLU A 35 -6.28 7.73 -1.45
C GLU A 35 -5.21 6.89 -2.16
N TRP A 36 -4.60 5.94 -1.45
CA TRP A 36 -3.63 5.03 -2.04
C TRP A 36 -4.27 4.16 -3.14
N ILE A 37 -5.45 3.59 -2.89
CA ILE A 37 -6.18 2.78 -3.88
C ILE A 37 -6.55 3.65 -5.10
N GLU A 38 -7.11 4.84 -4.89
CA GLU A 38 -7.49 5.76 -5.97
C GLU A 38 -6.31 6.13 -6.86
N LYS A 39 -5.16 6.47 -6.26
CA LYS A 39 -3.92 6.80 -6.99
C LYS A 39 -3.36 5.66 -7.81
N VAL A 40 -3.51 4.41 -7.35
CA VAL A 40 -3.02 3.23 -8.07
C VAL A 40 -3.99 2.83 -9.19
N ASN A 41 -5.29 2.96 -8.96
CA ASN A 41 -6.34 2.66 -9.94
C ASN A 41 -6.50 3.74 -11.03
N GLN A 42 -6.00 4.96 -10.81
CA GLN A 42 -6.00 6.05 -11.80
C GLN A 42 -4.95 5.92 -12.93
N LYS A 43 -4.33 4.75 -13.09
CA LYS A 43 -3.32 4.47 -14.12
C LYS A 43 -3.92 3.70 -15.29
#